data_AF-A0A354UFD6-F1
#
_entry.id   AF-A0A354UFD6-F1
#
_cell.length_a   1.000
_cell.length_b   1.000
_cell.length_c   1.000
_cell.angle_alpha   90.00
_cell.angle_beta   90.00
_cell.angle_gamma   90.00
#
_symmetry.space_group_name_H-M   'P 1'
#
loop_
_entity.id
_entity.type
_entity.pdbx_description
1 polymer ?
#
loop_
_entity_poly.entity_id
_entity_poly.type
_entity_poly.pdbx_seq_one_letter_code
_entity_poly.pdbx_strand_id
1 'polypeptide(L)'
;NNMTSEQYPDGIYHAHPEYHNIKKEGIGLIEAMGLFILPGRLKKQLAMIQEMLVKRDTYNYEELCNPENYLYVHRDMIKSLVEKNPSVSSMEKAEKITTDYINNVCKNILLNTSVYTKDEKGMLALGNFLKTLNIK
;
A
#
# COMPACT_ATOMS: atom_id res chain seq x y z
N ASN A 1 15.05 2.69 13.87
CA ASN A 1 16.12 1.84 13.31
C ASN A 1 16.30 2.31 11.88
N ASN A 2 17.41 3.02 11.59
CA ASN A 2 17.67 3.64 10.28
C ASN A 2 18.58 2.77 9.41
N MET A 3 18.55 1.45 9.61
CA MET A 3 19.27 0.52 8.75
C MET A 3 18.74 0.62 7.31
N THR A 4 19.66 0.72 6.37
CA THR A 4 19.40 0.74 4.92
C THR A 4 20.09 -0.47 4.27
N SER A 5 19.71 -0.78 3.04
CA SER A 5 20.42 -1.75 2.18
C SER A 5 20.48 -1.23 0.75
N GLU A 6 21.27 -1.85 -0.13
CA GLU A 6 21.24 -1.52 -1.56
C GLU A 6 19.83 -1.66 -2.16
N GLN A 7 19.06 -2.65 -1.68
CA GLN A 7 17.68 -2.86 -2.10
C GLN A 7 16.72 -1.82 -1.51
N TYR A 8 16.95 -1.37 -0.27
CA TYR A 8 16.10 -0.42 0.46
C TYR A 8 16.94 0.77 0.95
N PRO A 9 17.33 1.68 0.03
CA PRO A 9 18.18 2.83 0.37
C PRO A 9 17.46 3.82 1.29
N ASP A 10 16.13 3.89 1.18
CA ASP A 10 15.28 4.75 2.01
C ASP A 10 15.06 4.20 3.43
N GLY A 11 15.44 2.94 3.70
CA GLY A 11 15.30 2.28 5.00
C GLY A 11 14.62 0.91 4.93
N ILE A 12 15.19 -0.09 5.62
CA ILE A 12 14.68 -1.47 5.64
C ILE A 12 13.28 -1.54 6.28
N TYR A 13 13.00 -0.68 7.27
CA TYR A 13 11.74 -0.65 8.03
C TYR A 13 10.78 0.44 7.56
N HIS A 14 10.92 0.90 6.32
CA HIS A 14 10.02 1.91 5.73
C HIS A 14 9.04 1.26 4.74
N ALA A 15 8.09 2.03 4.22
CA ALA A 15 7.30 1.61 3.07
C ALA A 15 8.27 1.34 1.90
N HIS A 16 8.21 0.14 1.32
CA HIS A 16 9.09 -0.25 0.21
C HIS A 16 8.57 0.30 -1.12
N PRO A 17 9.41 0.41 -2.16
CA PRO A 17 9.09 1.10 -3.41
C PRO A 17 7.76 0.68 -4.07
N GLU A 18 7.38 -0.59 -3.96
CA GLU A 18 6.12 -1.12 -4.51
C GLU A 18 4.85 -0.52 -3.89
N TYR A 19 4.95 0.14 -2.73
CA TYR A 19 3.82 0.75 -2.02
C TYR A 19 3.83 2.29 -2.06
N HIS A 20 4.84 2.90 -2.69
CA HIS A 20 5.02 4.35 -2.73
C HIS A 20 3.91 5.10 -3.49
N ASN A 21 3.16 4.40 -4.36
CA ASN A 21 1.99 4.97 -5.00
C ASN A 21 0.93 5.41 -3.98
N ILE A 22 0.74 4.62 -2.90
CA ILE A 22 -0.18 4.92 -1.81
C ILE A 22 0.50 5.75 -0.71
N LYS A 23 1.67 5.31 -0.23
CA LYS A 23 2.37 5.95 0.88
C LYS A 23 3.88 5.72 0.77
N LYS A 24 4.62 6.82 0.71
CA LYS A 24 6.10 6.84 0.73
C LYS A 24 6.66 7.20 2.12
N GLU A 25 5.91 8.00 2.88
CA GLU A 25 6.31 8.44 4.22
C GLU A 25 6.44 7.26 5.19
N GLY A 26 7.26 7.44 6.23
CA GLY A 26 7.33 6.50 7.34
C GLY A 26 5.96 6.30 8.01
N ILE A 27 5.80 5.16 8.69
CA ILE A 27 4.64 4.93 9.55
C ILE A 27 4.91 5.44 10.96
N GLY A 28 3.96 6.14 11.55
CA GLY A 28 3.96 6.55 12.94
C GLY A 28 3.28 5.52 13.86
N LEU A 29 3.19 5.89 15.13
CA LEU A 29 2.59 5.03 16.17
C LEU A 29 1.10 4.74 15.89
N ILE A 30 0.36 5.70 15.34
CA ILE A 30 -1.07 5.53 15.04
C ILE A 30 -1.32 4.52 13.90
N GLU A 31 -0.46 4.53 12.88
CA GLU A 31 -0.52 3.56 11.79
C GLU A 31 -0.13 2.17 12.29
N ALA A 32 0.87 2.08 13.18
CA ALA A 32 1.23 0.83 13.83
C ALA A 32 0.10 0.26 14.71
N MET A 33 -0.76 1.12 15.27
CA MET A 33 -1.98 0.72 15.99
C MET A 33 -3.16 0.37 15.06
N GLY A 34 -2.99 0.49 13.73
CA GLY A 34 -3.98 0.09 12.73
C GLY A 34 -4.76 1.23 12.08
N LEU A 35 -4.50 2.49 12.45
CA LEU A 35 -5.15 3.65 11.83
C LEU A 35 -4.20 4.37 10.87
N PHE A 36 -4.37 4.15 9.57
CA PHE A 36 -3.52 4.76 8.54
C PHE A 36 -3.92 6.20 8.20
N ILE A 37 -2.95 7.12 8.29
CA ILE A 37 -3.08 8.47 7.73
C ILE A 37 -2.48 8.49 6.33
N LEU A 38 -3.35 8.74 5.35
CA LEU A 38 -3.00 8.74 3.93
C LEU A 38 -2.90 10.17 3.38
N PRO A 39 -2.11 10.40 2.31
CA PRO A 39 -1.99 11.71 1.70
C PRO A 39 -3.34 12.26 1.24
N GLY A 40 -3.66 13.52 1.56
CA GLY A 40 -4.94 14.14 1.18
C GLY A 40 -5.23 14.15 -0.33
N ARG A 41 -4.18 14.18 -1.16
CA ARG A 41 -4.27 14.04 -2.63
C ARG A 41 -4.95 12.74 -3.07
N LEU A 42 -4.78 11.67 -2.30
CA LEU A 42 -5.22 10.32 -2.65
C LEU A 42 -6.75 10.27 -2.75
N LYS A 43 -7.48 11.04 -1.94
CA LYS A 43 -8.95 11.12 -2.04
C LYS A 43 -9.44 11.49 -3.44
N LYS A 44 -8.84 12.53 -4.04
CA LYS A 44 -9.18 12.98 -5.40
C LYS A 44 -8.74 11.96 -6.45
N GLN A 45 -7.54 11.40 -6.29
CA GLN A 45 -7.00 10.39 -7.21
C GLN A 45 -7.88 9.14 -7.23
N LEU A 46 -8.34 8.67 -6.06
CA LEU A 46 -9.20 7.50 -5.95
C LEU A 46 -10.57 7.72 -6.59
N ALA A 47 -11.16 8.91 -6.45
CA ALA A 47 -12.41 9.23 -7.14
C ALA A 47 -12.26 9.08 -8.66
N MET A 48 -11.16 9.59 -9.25
CA MET A 48 -10.88 9.43 -10.68
C MET A 48 -10.65 7.96 -11.06
N ILE A 49 -9.94 7.20 -10.24
CA ILE A 49 -9.72 5.75 -10.46
C ILE A 49 -11.04 4.98 -10.40
N GLN A 50 -11.89 5.29 -9.43
CA GLN A 50 -13.22 4.66 -9.28
C GLN A 50 -14.10 4.95 -10.49
N GLU A 51 -14.06 6.17 -11.04
CA GLU A 51 -14.75 6.50 -12.28
C GLU A 51 -14.24 5.67 -13.47
N MET A 52 -12.93 5.47 -13.62
CA MET A 52 -12.35 4.60 -14.66
C MET A 52 -12.73 3.12 -14.50
N LEU A 53 -12.98 2.66 -13.26
CA LEU A 53 -13.45 1.30 -13.00
C LEU A 53 -14.91 1.11 -13.44
N VAL A 54 -15.77 2.11 -13.20
CA VAL A 54 -17.19 2.05 -13.58
C VAL A 54 -17.41 2.37 -15.06
N LYS A 55 -16.76 3.42 -15.58
CA LYS A 55 -16.85 3.88 -16.96
C LYS A 55 -15.60 3.47 -17.71
N ARG A 56 -15.58 2.24 -18.22
CA ARG A 56 -14.40 1.68 -18.89
C ARG A 56 -13.84 2.51 -20.03
N ASP A 57 -14.69 3.25 -20.73
CA ASP A 57 -14.29 4.10 -21.85
C ASP A 57 -13.38 5.28 -21.42
N THR A 58 -13.31 5.61 -20.12
CA THR A 58 -12.40 6.65 -19.60
C THR A 58 -11.04 6.11 -19.18
N TYR A 59 -10.81 4.80 -19.24
CA TYR A 59 -9.52 4.18 -18.95
C TYR A 59 -8.63 4.14 -20.20
N ASN A 60 -7.46 4.77 -20.12
CA ASN A 60 -6.42 4.69 -21.14
C ASN A 60 -5.04 4.50 -20.49
N TYR A 61 -4.42 3.33 -20.69
CA TYR A 61 -3.12 3.03 -20.09
C TYR A 61 -1.97 3.88 -20.68
N GLU A 62 -2.01 4.19 -21.97
CA GLU A 62 -0.99 5.00 -22.63
C GLU A 62 -0.97 6.42 -22.07
N GLU A 63 -2.14 6.99 -21.82
CA GLU A 63 -2.27 8.31 -21.18
C GLU A 63 -1.75 8.31 -19.73
N LEU A 64 -1.99 7.22 -18.99
CA LEU A 64 -1.48 7.05 -17.62
C LEU A 64 0.05 6.88 -17.57
N CYS A 65 0.69 6.49 -18.68
CA CYS A 65 2.13 6.39 -18.80
C CYS A 65 2.82 7.73 -19.08
N ASN A 66 2.07 8.83 -19.27
CA ASN A 66 2.63 10.17 -19.34
C ASN A 66 3.06 10.66 -17.93
N PRO A 67 4.33 11.03 -17.70
CA PRO A 67 4.81 11.52 -16.40
C PRO A 67 4.06 12.75 -15.87
N GLU A 68 3.49 13.59 -16.76
CA GLU A 68 2.70 14.76 -16.38
C GLU A 68 1.26 14.39 -15.95
N ASN A 69 0.86 13.12 -16.10
CA ASN A 69 -0.46 12.67 -15.69
C ASN A 69 -0.56 12.64 -14.15
N TYR A 70 -1.62 13.24 -13.60
CA TYR A 70 -1.86 13.28 -12.16
C TYR A 70 -1.99 11.89 -11.51
N LEU A 71 -2.35 10.87 -12.29
CA LEU A 71 -2.47 9.47 -11.88
C LEU A 71 -1.25 8.62 -12.27
N TYR A 72 -0.17 9.21 -12.82
CA TYR A 72 1.01 8.49 -13.31
C TYR A 72 1.58 7.49 -12.30
N VAL A 73 1.68 7.89 -11.03
CA VAL A 73 2.21 7.03 -9.96
C VAL A 73 1.32 5.82 -9.65
N HIS A 74 0.06 5.85 -10.07
CA HIS A 74 -0.93 4.79 -9.86
C HIS A 74 -1.13 3.91 -11.10
N ARG A 75 -0.47 4.19 -12.23
CA ARG A 75 -0.73 3.51 -13.52
C ARG A 75 -0.76 1.98 -13.43
N ASP A 76 0.18 1.38 -12.68
CA ASP A 76 0.27 -0.08 -12.54
C ASP A 76 -0.80 -0.63 -11.59
N MET A 77 -1.15 0.12 -10.54
CA MET A 77 -2.31 -0.17 -9.70
C MET A 77 -3.59 -0.14 -10.53
N ILE A 78 -3.82 0.93 -11.30
CA ILE A 78 -5.03 1.11 -12.12
C ILE A 78 -5.13 -0.02 -13.12
N LYS A 79 -4.05 -0.33 -13.84
CA LYS A 79 -3.98 -1.47 -14.76
C LYS A 79 -4.36 -2.77 -14.08
N SER A 80 -3.77 -3.08 -12.92
CA SER A 80 -4.11 -4.30 -12.18
C SER A 80 -5.56 -4.33 -11.71
N LEU A 81 -6.11 -3.20 -11.26
CA LEU A 81 -7.51 -3.13 -10.82
C LEU A 81 -8.47 -3.31 -12.00
N VAL A 82 -8.13 -2.72 -13.15
CA VAL A 82 -8.86 -2.90 -14.40
C VAL A 82 -8.86 -4.37 -14.80
N GLU A 83 -7.69 -5.01 -14.90
CA GLU A 83 -7.59 -6.41 -15.34
C GLU A 83 -8.32 -7.38 -14.40
N LYS A 84 -8.23 -7.16 -13.09
CA LYS A 84 -8.87 -8.04 -12.08
C LYS A 84 -10.38 -7.85 -11.95
N ASN A 85 -10.91 -6.71 -12.40
CA ASN A 85 -12.34 -6.38 -12.27
C ASN A 85 -12.90 -5.97 -13.64
N PRO A 86 -13.09 -6.91 -14.59
CA PRO A 86 -13.44 -6.58 -15.98
C PRO A 86 -14.64 -5.64 -16.12
N SER A 87 -15.64 -5.80 -15.26
CA SER A 87 -16.81 -4.91 -15.16
C SER A 87 -17.11 -4.57 -13.70
N VAL A 88 -17.35 -3.28 -13.44
CA VAL A 88 -17.76 -2.77 -12.13
C VAL A 88 -19.09 -2.04 -12.27
N SER A 89 -20.13 -2.57 -11.62
CA SER A 89 -21.51 -2.16 -11.88
C SER A 89 -21.96 -0.88 -11.15
N SER A 90 -21.17 -0.37 -10.20
CA SER A 90 -21.55 0.81 -9.41
C SER A 90 -20.35 1.49 -8.77
N MET A 91 -20.51 2.78 -8.42
CA MET A 91 -19.50 3.54 -7.68
C MET A 91 -19.19 2.92 -6.31
N GLU A 92 -20.19 2.40 -5.61
CA GLU A 92 -20.01 1.71 -4.33
C GLU A 92 -19.07 0.50 -4.46
N LYS A 93 -19.23 -0.31 -5.52
CA LYS A 93 -18.32 -1.44 -5.77
C LYS A 93 -16.92 -0.96 -6.12
N ALA A 94 -16.78 0.11 -6.90
CA ALA A 94 -15.48 0.69 -7.22
C ALA A 94 -14.77 1.23 -5.97
N GLU A 95 -15.51 1.90 -5.09
CA GLU A 95 -15.01 2.37 -3.79
C GLU A 95 -14.54 1.20 -2.93
N LYS A 96 -15.33 0.13 -2.84
CA LYS A 96 -14.94 -1.08 -2.12
C LYS A 96 -13.65 -1.71 -2.69
N ILE A 97 -13.56 -1.87 -4.01
CA ILE A 97 -12.38 -2.45 -4.68
C ILE A 97 -11.12 -1.63 -4.38
N THR A 98 -11.20 -0.30 -4.54
CA THR A 98 -10.07 0.59 -4.28
C THR A 98 -9.70 0.63 -2.79
N THR A 99 -10.68 0.59 -1.89
CA THR A 99 -10.47 0.50 -0.44
C THR A 99 -9.80 -0.80 -0.04
N ASP A 100 -10.26 -1.94 -0.56
CA ASP A 100 -9.68 -3.25 -0.28
C ASP A 100 -8.22 -3.33 -0.76
N TYR A 101 -7.91 -2.73 -1.92
CA TYR A 101 -6.53 -2.61 -2.40
C TYR A 101 -5.65 -1.79 -1.45
N ILE A 102 -6.12 -0.61 -1.02
CA ILE A 102 -5.40 0.25 -0.08
C ILE A 102 -5.18 -0.46 1.24
N ASN A 103 -6.21 -1.12 1.78
CA ASN A 103 -6.10 -1.90 3.01
C ASN A 103 -5.02 -2.98 2.91
N ASN A 104 -4.95 -3.66 1.77
CA ASN A 104 -3.90 -4.64 1.52
C ASN A 104 -2.51 -3.98 1.44
N VAL A 105 -2.37 -2.83 0.78
CA VAL A 105 -1.12 -2.07 0.75
C VAL A 105 -0.69 -1.64 2.17
N CYS A 106 -1.59 -1.04 2.95
CA CYS A 106 -1.34 -0.64 4.33
C CYS A 106 -0.91 -1.82 5.20
N LYS A 107 -1.59 -2.97 5.08
CA LYS A 107 -1.20 -4.21 5.77
C LYS A 107 0.22 -4.63 5.40
N ASN A 108 0.60 -4.59 4.12
CA ASN A 108 1.94 -5.00 3.71
C ASN A 108 3.01 -3.98 4.14
N ILE A 109 2.70 -2.68 4.17
CA ILE A 109 3.59 -1.68 4.78
C ILE A 109 3.88 -2.03 6.25
N LEU A 110 2.87 -2.47 7.02
CA LEU A 110 3.10 -2.92 8.41
C LEU A 110 4.06 -4.11 8.47
N LEU A 111 3.99 -5.04 7.52
CA LEU A 111 4.92 -6.17 7.44
C LEU A 111 6.36 -5.71 7.16
N ASN A 112 6.55 -4.74 6.27
CA ASN A 112 7.87 -4.16 5.99
C ASN A 112 8.50 -3.54 7.24
N THR A 113 7.66 -2.96 8.09
CA THR A 113 8.09 -2.24 9.31
C THR A 113 8.20 -3.13 10.54
N SER A 114 7.91 -4.42 10.41
CA SER A 114 7.86 -5.35 11.54
C SER A 114 9.26 -5.53 12.18
N VAL A 115 9.31 -5.44 13.51
CA VAL A 115 10.56 -5.69 14.27
C VAL A 115 10.92 -7.17 14.23
N TYR A 116 9.92 -8.04 14.32
CA TYR A 116 10.04 -9.48 14.20
C TYR A 116 9.34 -9.93 12.93
N THR A 117 10.11 -10.46 12.00
CA THR A 117 9.61 -11.02 10.74
C THR A 117 8.76 -12.27 11.01
N LYS A 118 7.78 -12.52 10.14
CA LYS A 118 6.88 -13.69 10.26
C LYS A 118 7.52 -15.00 9.72
N ASP A 119 8.84 -15.08 9.76
CA ASP A 119 9.63 -16.26 9.41
C ASP A 119 10.10 -16.97 10.68
N GLU A 120 10.72 -18.15 10.52
CA GLU A 120 11.18 -18.95 11.65
C GLU A 120 12.15 -18.18 12.56
N LYS A 121 13.08 -17.41 11.96
CA LYS A 121 14.05 -16.60 12.67
C LYS A 121 13.39 -15.50 13.49
N GLY A 122 12.44 -14.76 12.90
CA GLY A 122 11.74 -13.67 13.56
C GLY A 122 10.81 -14.16 14.67
N MET A 123 10.11 -15.27 14.45
CA MET A 123 9.26 -15.88 15.49
C MET A 123 10.09 -16.42 16.67
N LEU A 124 11.26 -17.01 16.41
CA LEU A 124 12.19 -17.43 17.46
C LEU A 124 12.74 -16.23 18.24
N ALA A 125 13.10 -15.14 17.55
CA ALA A 125 13.56 -13.91 18.18
C ALA A 125 12.46 -13.26 19.05
N LEU A 126 11.20 -13.24 18.58
CA LEU A 126 10.05 -12.79 19.36
C LEU A 126 9.87 -13.66 20.61
N GLY A 127 9.92 -14.99 20.46
CA GLY A 127 9.81 -15.91 21.59
C GLY A 127 10.92 -15.69 22.63
N ASN A 128 12.15 -15.45 22.19
CA ASN A 128 13.25 -15.13 23.09
C ASN A 128 13.02 -13.81 23.83
N PHE A 129 12.51 -12.78 23.15
CA PHE A 129 12.14 -11.52 23.78
C PHE A 129 11.03 -11.71 24.82
N LEU A 130 9.95 -12.43 24.50
CA LEU A 130 8.85 -12.69 25.44
C LEU A 130 9.32 -13.42 26.71
N LYS A 131 10.28 -14.35 26.58
CA LYS A 131 10.92 -15.00 27.75
C LYS A 131 11.64 -14.00 28.66
N THR A 132 12.27 -12.95 28.11
CA THR A 132 12.90 -11.90 28.94
C THR A 132 11.90 -11.11 29.77
N LEU A 133 10.63 -11.09 29.34
CA LEU A 133 9.52 -10.45 30.04
C LEU A 133 8.74 -11.41 30.96
N ASN A 134 9.21 -12.66 31.12
CA ASN A 134 8.50 -13.74 31.82
C ASN A 134 7.09 -14.03 31.26
N ILE A 135 6.84 -13.71 29.99
CA ILE A 135 5.61 -14.06 29.28
C ILE A 135 5.82 -15.44 28.66
N LYS A 136 4.99 -16.41 29.04
CA LYS A 136 5.02 -17.79 28.55
C LYS A 136 4.18 -17.96 27.30
#